data_AF-A0AAV0JD20-F1
#
_entry.id   AF-A0AAV0JD20-F1
#
_cell.length_a   1.000
_cell.length_b   1.000
_cell.length_c   1.000
_cell.angle_alpha   90.00
_cell.angle_beta   90.00
_cell.angle_gamma   90.00
#
_symmetry.space_group_name_H-M   'P 1'
#
loop_
_entity.id
_entity.type
_entity.pdbx_description
1 polymer ?
#
loop_
_entity_poly.entity_id
_entity_poly.type
_entity_poly.pdbx_seq_one_letter_code
_entity_poly.pdbx_strand_id
1 'polypeptide(L)'
;MWPEIIRLSKEGGLDVIETYVFWNNHEPERGQTVQEAGLLVHLRIGPYACAEWNYGGFPMWLHFLPGIQFRTNNAIFKNEMKRFLAKVVNLMKEERLFASQGGPIILAQVENEYGNVESSYGQPGELYVQWAAKTAVSLNTTVPWVMCAQGDAPDPISFGYPIPYRPVEDLAFSVARFFEYGGTFQNYYMYFGGTNFGRTAGGPLVATSYDYDAPIDEYGKTKNSHFSLQVTYLKLGFG
;
A
#
# COMPACT_ATOMS: atom_id res chain seq x y z
N MET A 1 2.21 11.62 16.77
CA MET A 1 3.11 10.57 16.25
C MET A 1 3.37 10.77 14.78
N TRP A 2 2.34 10.86 13.92
CA TRP A 2 2.48 11.12 12.48
C TRP A 2 3.50 12.20 12.07
N PRO A 3 3.49 13.44 12.63
CA PRO A 3 4.47 14.46 12.25
C PRO A 3 5.92 14.01 12.44
N GLU A 4 6.19 13.32 13.54
CA GLU A 4 7.54 12.86 13.88
C GLU A 4 7.99 11.69 13.00
N ILE A 5 7.10 10.73 12.74
CA ILE A 5 7.39 9.61 11.82
C ILE A 5 7.67 10.14 10.41
N ILE A 6 6.85 11.09 9.93
CA ILE A 6 7.03 11.72 8.62
C ILE A 6 8.37 12.47 8.56
N ARG A 7 8.73 13.22 9.62
CA ARG A 7 10.02 13.91 9.72
C ARG A 7 11.19 12.93 9.66
N LEU A 8 11.15 11.85 10.45
CA LEU A 8 12.19 10.82 10.48
C LEU A 8 12.31 10.10 9.12
N SER A 9 11.19 9.79 8.47
CA SER A 9 11.18 9.22 7.12
C SER A 9 11.86 10.12 6.10
N LYS A 10 11.60 11.43 6.15
CA LYS A 10 12.28 12.40 5.29
C LYS A 10 13.79 12.48 5.57
N GLU A 11 14.17 12.51 6.85
CA GLU A 11 15.59 12.53 7.25
C GLU A 11 16.32 11.24 6.89
N GLY A 12 15.61 10.12 6.86
CA GLY A 12 16.09 8.83 6.39
C GLY A 12 16.23 8.71 4.88
N GLY A 13 15.85 9.76 4.12
CA GLY A 13 16.04 9.85 2.69
C GLY A 13 14.89 9.28 1.85
N LEU A 14 13.70 9.08 2.42
CA LEU A 14 12.53 8.71 1.62
C LEU A 14 12.02 9.89 0.79
N ASP A 15 11.65 9.62 -0.46
CA ASP A 15 10.92 10.56 -1.32
C ASP A 15 9.40 10.34 -1.29
N VAL A 16 8.97 9.12 -0.94
CA VAL A 16 7.57 8.66 -1.04
C VAL A 16 7.16 7.91 0.23
N ILE A 17 5.97 8.21 0.75
CA ILE A 17 5.30 7.44 1.80
C ILE A 17 4.23 6.54 1.15
N GLU A 18 4.29 5.24 1.43
CA GLU A 18 3.27 4.28 1.01
C GLU A 18 2.34 3.93 2.17
N THR A 19 1.03 3.85 1.92
CA THR A 19 0.07 3.42 2.94
C THR A 19 -1.15 2.73 2.34
N TYR A 20 -1.73 1.79 3.09
CA TYR A 20 -3.02 1.20 2.77
C TYR A 20 -4.19 2.07 3.24
N VAL A 21 -5.32 2.00 2.53
CA VAL A 21 -6.59 2.55 3.01
C VAL A 21 -7.39 1.45 3.70
N PHE A 22 -7.51 1.53 5.01
CA PHE A 22 -8.31 0.57 5.77
C PHE A 22 -9.79 0.96 5.75
N TRP A 23 -10.61 0.24 4.98
CA TRP A 23 -12.05 0.52 4.84
C TRP A 23 -12.80 0.47 6.20
N ASN A 24 -12.32 -0.34 7.14
CA ASN A 24 -12.97 -0.49 8.43
C ASN A 24 -12.68 0.65 9.43
N ASN A 25 -11.81 1.62 9.12
CA ASN A 25 -11.42 2.66 10.08
C ASN A 25 -10.97 3.97 9.39
N HIS A 26 -11.47 5.14 9.83
CA HIS A 26 -11.02 6.44 9.32
C HIS A 26 -10.85 7.47 10.46
N GLU A 27 -9.77 8.25 10.36
CA GLU A 27 -9.14 9.04 11.43
C GLU A 27 -9.91 10.34 11.79
N PRO A 28 -10.06 10.68 13.09
CA PRO A 28 -10.86 11.83 13.54
C PRO A 28 -10.10 13.16 13.79
N GLU A 29 -8.76 13.22 13.77
CA GLU A 29 -8.01 14.45 14.13
C GLU A 29 -6.94 14.87 13.09
N ARG A 30 -6.74 16.19 12.95
CA ARG A 30 -5.90 16.80 11.91
C ARG A 30 -4.50 17.12 12.45
N GLY A 31 -3.45 16.53 11.83
CA GLY A 31 -2.03 16.78 12.15
C GLY A 31 -1.21 17.24 10.93
N GLN A 32 0.12 17.36 11.09
CA GLN A 32 1.04 17.67 9.99
C GLN A 32 0.94 16.60 8.89
N THR A 33 0.78 17.04 7.64
CA THR A 33 0.52 16.13 6.51
C THR A 33 1.80 15.76 5.76
N VAL A 34 1.77 14.65 5.02
CA VAL A 34 2.89 14.21 4.17
C VAL A 34 3.29 15.28 3.14
N GLN A 35 2.30 16.00 2.61
CA GLN A 35 2.52 17.09 1.65
C GLN A 35 3.29 18.27 2.27
N GLU A 36 2.98 18.64 3.51
CA GLU A 36 3.69 19.72 4.22
C GLU A 36 5.15 19.35 4.50
N ALA A 37 5.45 18.06 4.64
CA ALA A 37 6.82 17.57 4.73
C ALA A 37 7.54 17.54 3.36
N GLY A 38 6.85 17.79 2.24
CA GLY A 38 7.42 17.76 0.90
C GLY A 38 7.74 16.35 0.40
N LEU A 39 7.03 15.34 0.91
CA LEU A 39 7.10 13.95 0.45
C LEU A 39 5.92 13.64 -0.49
N LEU A 40 6.10 12.65 -1.35
CA LEU A 40 5.07 12.13 -2.23
C LEU A 40 4.34 10.94 -1.58
N VAL A 41 3.23 10.48 -2.17
CA VAL A 41 2.40 9.40 -1.64
C VAL A 41 2.12 8.33 -2.69
N HIS A 42 2.30 7.06 -2.31
CA HIS A 42 1.74 5.90 -3.01
C HIS A 42 0.54 5.37 -2.20
N LEU A 43 -0.68 5.53 -2.73
CA LEU A 43 -1.90 5.21 -2.00
C LEU A 43 -2.45 3.83 -2.39
N ARG A 44 -2.37 2.85 -1.49
CA ARG A 44 -2.82 1.48 -1.75
C ARG A 44 -4.25 1.29 -1.28
N ILE A 45 -5.21 1.45 -2.19
CA ILE A 45 -6.63 1.55 -1.83
C ILE A 45 -7.26 0.17 -1.57
N GLY A 46 -6.77 -0.89 -2.22
CA GLY A 46 -7.34 -2.24 -2.06
C GLY A 46 -8.56 -2.49 -2.97
N PRO A 47 -9.68 -3.05 -2.47
CA PRO A 47 -10.14 -2.98 -1.07
C PRO A 47 -9.59 -4.07 -0.16
N TYR A 48 -9.07 -5.16 -0.72
CA TYR A 48 -8.29 -6.12 0.05
C TYR A 48 -6.88 -5.56 0.23
N ALA A 49 -6.45 -5.40 1.48
CA ALA A 49 -5.12 -4.91 1.83
C ALA A 49 -4.17 -6.04 2.30
N CYS A 50 -4.73 -7.19 2.69
CA CYS A 50 -4.01 -8.18 3.52
C CYS A 50 -3.49 -7.51 4.80
N ALA A 51 -2.25 -7.00 4.75
CA ALA A 51 -1.60 -6.11 5.70
C ALA A 51 -1.57 -6.62 7.15
N GLU A 52 -1.69 -7.95 7.34
CA GLU A 52 -1.92 -8.56 8.65
C GLU A 52 -3.06 -7.86 9.43
N TRP A 53 -4.03 -7.30 8.70
CA TRP A 53 -5.12 -6.49 9.23
C TRP A 53 -6.41 -7.31 9.31
N ASN A 54 -7.28 -6.93 10.23
CA ASN A 54 -8.50 -7.64 10.51
C ASN A 54 -9.35 -7.81 9.25
N TYR A 55 -9.69 -9.07 8.97
CA TYR A 55 -10.43 -9.50 7.77
C TYR A 55 -9.85 -8.97 6.45
N GLY A 56 -8.53 -8.72 6.40
CA GLY A 56 -7.81 -8.22 5.23
C GLY A 56 -8.23 -6.81 4.79
N GLY A 57 -8.86 -6.04 5.68
CA GLY A 57 -9.41 -4.72 5.39
C GLY A 57 -10.91 -4.70 5.05
N PHE A 58 -11.53 -5.86 4.82
CA PHE A 58 -12.97 -5.90 4.53
C PHE A 58 -13.82 -5.62 5.77
N PRO A 59 -14.94 -4.90 5.63
CA PRO A 59 -15.89 -4.75 6.73
C PRO A 59 -16.70 -6.03 6.94
N MET A 60 -16.93 -6.43 8.19
CA MET A 60 -17.61 -7.69 8.54
C MET A 60 -19.04 -7.80 7.97
N TRP A 61 -19.77 -6.69 7.84
CA TRP A 61 -21.13 -6.70 7.29
C TRP A 61 -21.17 -7.20 5.84
N LEU A 62 -20.06 -7.06 5.10
CA LEU A 62 -19.96 -7.50 3.71
C LEU A 62 -20.14 -9.02 3.60
N HIS A 63 -19.66 -9.77 4.60
CA HIS A 63 -19.77 -11.24 4.65
C HIS A 63 -21.22 -11.74 4.68
N PHE A 64 -22.12 -10.96 5.26
CA PHE A 64 -23.51 -11.36 5.47
C PHE A 64 -24.42 -11.00 4.29
N LEU A 65 -23.88 -10.46 3.20
CA LEU A 65 -24.66 -10.20 2.00
C LEU A 65 -25.04 -11.53 1.31
N PRO A 66 -26.33 -11.81 1.07
CA PRO A 66 -26.76 -13.06 0.45
C PRO A 66 -26.12 -13.30 -0.92
N GLY A 67 -25.42 -14.42 -1.09
CA GLY A 67 -24.78 -14.80 -2.35
C GLY A 67 -23.46 -14.09 -2.64
N ILE A 68 -22.87 -13.40 -1.66
CA ILE A 68 -21.56 -12.78 -1.84
C ILE A 68 -20.45 -13.84 -1.97
N GLN A 69 -19.53 -13.57 -2.89
CA GLN A 69 -18.26 -14.27 -2.98
C GLN A 69 -17.16 -13.21 -3.11
N PHE A 70 -16.16 -13.30 -2.23
CA PHE A 70 -15.10 -12.31 -2.14
C PHE A 70 -14.05 -12.53 -3.24
N ARG A 71 -13.48 -11.42 -3.74
CA ARG A 71 -12.33 -11.39 -4.64
C ARG A 71 -12.50 -12.32 -5.86
N THR A 72 -13.68 -12.28 -6.47
CA THR A 72 -14.00 -13.06 -7.68
C THR A 72 -15.04 -12.31 -8.51
N ASN A 73 -15.42 -12.86 -9.67
CA ASN A 73 -16.40 -12.27 -10.59
C ASN A 73 -17.85 -12.35 -10.07
N ASN A 74 -18.09 -11.84 -8.87
CA ASN A 74 -19.36 -11.80 -8.19
C ASN A 74 -19.93 -10.37 -8.22
N ALA A 75 -21.15 -10.19 -8.73
CA ALA A 75 -21.73 -8.86 -8.95
C ALA A 75 -21.89 -8.06 -7.64
N ILE A 76 -22.24 -8.71 -6.54
CA ILE A 76 -22.45 -8.05 -5.24
C ILE A 76 -21.13 -7.49 -4.74
N PHE A 77 -20.08 -8.33 -4.70
CA PHE A 77 -18.75 -7.91 -4.28
C PHE A 77 -18.19 -6.80 -5.17
N LYS A 78 -18.31 -6.94 -6.49
CA LYS A 78 -17.85 -5.93 -7.46
C LYS A 78 -18.54 -4.57 -7.27
N ASN A 79 -19.85 -4.56 -6.98
CA ASN A 79 -20.58 -3.32 -6.75
C ASN A 79 -20.12 -2.61 -5.48
N GLU A 80 -19.94 -3.34 -4.37
CA GLU A 80 -19.46 -2.76 -3.12
C GLU A 80 -18.00 -2.30 -3.21
N MET A 81 -17.13 -3.08 -3.86
CA MET A 81 -15.75 -2.68 -4.17
C MET A 81 -15.71 -1.40 -5.00
N LYS A 82 -16.49 -1.33 -6.09
CA LYS A 82 -16.55 -0.14 -6.94
C LYS A 82 -17.02 1.08 -6.17
N ARG A 83 -18.05 0.92 -5.32
CA ARG A 83 -18.57 1.99 -4.46
C ARG A 83 -17.51 2.50 -3.49
N PHE A 84 -16.75 1.60 -2.86
CA PHE A 84 -15.67 1.97 -1.96
C PHE A 84 -14.53 2.69 -2.69
N LEU A 85 -14.02 2.12 -3.79
CA LEU A 85 -12.97 2.74 -4.60
C LEU A 85 -13.38 4.14 -5.08
N ALA A 86 -14.59 4.28 -5.60
CA ALA A 86 -15.11 5.58 -6.03
C ALA A 86 -15.20 6.58 -4.88
N LYS A 87 -15.63 6.15 -3.69
CA LYS A 87 -15.69 7.02 -2.50
C LYS A 87 -14.30 7.54 -2.11
N VAL A 88 -13.30 6.66 -2.01
CA VAL A 88 -11.93 7.05 -1.66
C VAL A 88 -11.36 7.98 -2.73
N VAL A 89 -11.46 7.61 -4.01
CA VAL A 89 -10.93 8.43 -5.10
C VAL A 89 -11.61 9.81 -5.16
N ASN A 90 -12.93 9.89 -4.99
CA ASN A 90 -13.63 11.16 -4.99
C ASN A 90 -13.20 12.05 -3.83
N LEU A 91 -13.05 11.48 -2.62
CA LEU A 91 -12.53 12.22 -1.47
C LEU A 91 -11.12 12.78 -1.74
N MET A 92 -10.22 11.95 -2.29
CA MET A 92 -8.86 12.41 -2.63
C MET A 92 -8.88 13.50 -3.72
N LYS A 93 -9.82 13.44 -4.67
CA LYS A 93 -10.00 14.48 -5.71
C LYS A 93 -10.54 15.78 -5.14
N GLU A 94 -11.54 15.70 -4.26
CA GLU A 94 -12.16 16.84 -3.60
C GLU A 94 -11.13 17.60 -2.76
N GLU A 95 -10.26 16.87 -2.05
CA GLU A 95 -9.15 17.42 -1.27
C GLU A 95 -7.91 17.77 -2.12
N ARG A 96 -7.99 17.59 -3.45
CA ARG A 96 -6.91 17.91 -4.42
C ARG A 96 -5.59 17.21 -4.15
N LEU A 97 -5.65 15.96 -3.67
CA LEU A 97 -4.49 15.21 -3.21
C LEU A 97 -3.75 14.46 -4.32
N PHE A 98 -4.32 14.32 -5.53
CA PHE A 98 -3.59 13.77 -6.67
C PHE A 98 -2.56 14.75 -7.22
N ALA A 99 -1.40 14.24 -7.66
CA ALA A 99 -0.29 15.05 -8.17
C ALA A 99 -0.69 15.98 -9.32
N SER A 100 -1.58 15.53 -10.20
CA SER A 100 -2.15 16.37 -11.28
C SER A 100 -2.93 17.59 -10.76
N GLN A 101 -3.41 17.56 -9.52
CA GLN A 101 -4.14 18.63 -8.85
C GLN A 101 -3.23 19.49 -7.94
N GLY A 102 -1.94 19.15 -7.86
CA GLY A 102 -0.93 19.76 -6.98
C GLY A 102 -0.74 19.04 -5.65
N GLY A 103 -1.36 17.88 -5.46
CA GLY A 103 -1.25 17.07 -4.24
C GLY A 103 -0.08 16.09 -4.23
N PRO A 104 0.12 15.32 -3.15
CA PRO A 104 1.28 14.44 -3.01
C PRO A 104 1.10 13.05 -3.66
N ILE A 105 -0.13 12.62 -3.99
CA ILE A 105 -0.38 11.25 -4.46
C ILE A 105 0.09 11.09 -5.90
N ILE A 106 1.08 10.23 -6.12
CA ILE A 106 1.70 9.95 -7.43
C ILE A 106 1.36 8.58 -8.01
N LEU A 107 0.90 7.65 -7.17
CA LEU A 107 0.56 6.28 -7.54
C LEU A 107 -0.64 5.80 -6.73
N ALA A 108 -1.47 4.94 -7.31
CA ALA A 108 -2.54 4.25 -6.60
C ALA A 108 -2.52 2.74 -6.87
N GLN A 109 -2.82 1.91 -5.87
CA GLN A 109 -2.96 0.46 -6.05
C GLN A 109 -4.42 0.02 -5.94
N VAL A 110 -4.85 -0.85 -6.86
CA VAL A 110 -6.11 -1.61 -6.77
C VAL A 110 -5.78 -3.07 -6.47
N GLU A 111 -6.61 -3.73 -5.65
CA GLU A 111 -6.36 -5.09 -5.15
C GLU A 111 -5.02 -5.22 -4.40
N ASN A 112 -4.71 -6.43 -3.91
CA ASN A 112 -3.42 -6.75 -3.31
C ASN A 112 -3.08 -8.23 -3.49
N GLU A 113 -1.98 -8.53 -4.19
CA GLU A 113 -1.45 -9.89 -4.37
C GLU A 113 -2.48 -10.89 -4.92
N TYR A 114 -3.34 -10.45 -5.83
CA TYR A 114 -4.44 -11.28 -6.32
C TYR A 114 -3.94 -12.45 -7.19
N GLY A 115 -2.81 -12.29 -7.90
CA GLY A 115 -2.21 -13.37 -8.69
C GLY A 115 -1.81 -14.60 -7.87
N ASN A 116 -1.60 -14.46 -6.55
CA ASN A 116 -1.36 -15.60 -5.66
C ASN A 116 -2.61 -16.49 -5.46
N VAL A 117 -3.82 -15.96 -5.68
CA VAL A 117 -5.09 -16.67 -5.46
C VAL A 117 -5.92 -16.84 -6.72
N GLU A 118 -5.61 -16.08 -7.77
CA GLU A 118 -6.37 -16.04 -9.02
C GLU A 118 -6.63 -17.42 -9.62
N SER A 119 -5.59 -18.27 -9.71
CA SER A 119 -5.70 -19.62 -10.27
C SER A 119 -6.73 -20.49 -9.54
N SER A 120 -6.98 -20.23 -8.25
CA SER A 120 -7.95 -20.96 -7.44
C SER A 120 -9.41 -20.63 -7.82
N TYR A 121 -9.62 -19.47 -8.45
CA TYR A 121 -10.93 -19.05 -8.96
C TYR A 121 -11.15 -19.44 -10.42
N GLY A 122 -10.10 -19.84 -11.16
CA GLY A 122 -10.17 -20.15 -12.59
C GLY A 122 -10.61 -18.93 -13.41
N GLN A 123 -11.41 -19.15 -14.45
CA GLN A 123 -11.90 -18.09 -15.34
C GLN A 123 -12.61 -16.92 -14.62
N PRO A 124 -13.43 -17.14 -13.56
CA PRO A 124 -13.92 -16.06 -12.72
C PRO A 124 -12.84 -15.14 -12.11
N GLY A 125 -11.65 -15.66 -11.81
CA GLY A 125 -10.52 -14.86 -11.32
C GLY A 125 -9.96 -13.92 -12.38
N GLU A 126 -9.69 -14.46 -13.57
CA GLU A 126 -9.21 -13.70 -14.73
C GLU A 126 -10.20 -12.58 -15.13
N LEU A 127 -11.50 -12.88 -15.14
CA LEU A 127 -12.53 -11.88 -15.43
C LEU A 127 -12.61 -10.81 -14.34
N TYR A 128 -12.34 -11.18 -13.10
CA TYR A 128 -12.33 -10.26 -11.97
C TYR A 128 -11.13 -9.32 -12.01
N VAL A 129 -9.90 -9.82 -12.25
CA VAL A 129 -8.70 -8.97 -12.30
C VAL A 129 -8.82 -7.93 -13.42
N GLN A 130 -9.29 -8.35 -14.60
CA GLN A 130 -9.55 -7.45 -15.72
C GLN A 130 -10.61 -6.40 -15.39
N TRP A 131 -11.68 -6.80 -14.69
CA TRP A 131 -12.72 -5.87 -14.26
C TRP A 131 -12.20 -4.89 -13.20
N ALA A 132 -11.39 -5.34 -12.24
CA ALA A 132 -10.84 -4.52 -11.17
C ALA A 132 -9.92 -3.44 -11.73
N ALA A 133 -9.01 -3.84 -12.63
CA ALA A 133 -8.12 -2.92 -13.32
C ALA A 133 -8.89 -1.88 -14.16
N LYS A 134 -9.83 -2.33 -15.00
CA LYS A 134 -10.69 -1.41 -15.80
C LYS A 134 -11.48 -0.46 -14.91
N THR A 135 -11.99 -0.95 -13.78
CA THR A 135 -12.73 -0.11 -12.83
C THR A 135 -11.82 0.95 -12.22
N ALA A 136 -10.62 0.59 -11.76
CA ALA A 136 -9.66 1.53 -11.20
C ALA A 136 -9.28 2.63 -12.21
N VAL A 137 -8.89 2.23 -13.42
CA VAL A 137 -8.56 3.15 -14.52
C VAL A 137 -9.74 4.08 -14.86
N SER A 138 -10.97 3.56 -14.85
CA SER A 138 -12.17 4.35 -15.14
C SER A 138 -12.46 5.46 -14.12
N LEU A 139 -11.87 5.38 -12.91
CA LEU A 139 -12.00 6.43 -11.90
C LEU A 139 -11.19 7.68 -12.24
N ASN A 140 -10.35 7.64 -13.29
CA ASN A 140 -9.62 8.78 -13.85
C ASN A 140 -8.88 9.60 -12.79
N THR A 141 -8.04 8.93 -12.00
CA THR A 141 -7.19 9.54 -10.97
C THR A 141 -6.04 10.35 -11.57
N THR A 142 -5.79 10.25 -12.88
CA THR A 142 -4.70 10.88 -13.66
C THR A 142 -3.27 10.50 -13.23
N VAL A 143 -3.14 9.69 -12.18
CA VAL A 143 -1.90 9.05 -11.76
C VAL A 143 -1.92 7.57 -12.15
N PRO A 144 -0.76 6.92 -12.37
CA PRO A 144 -0.70 5.51 -12.69
C PRO A 144 -1.33 4.63 -11.61
N TRP A 145 -1.91 3.52 -12.06
CA TRP A 145 -2.38 2.44 -11.20
C TRP A 145 -1.40 1.28 -11.20
N VAL A 146 -1.23 0.61 -10.06
CA VAL A 146 -0.39 -0.58 -9.92
C VAL A 146 -1.16 -1.74 -9.30
N MET A 147 -0.66 -2.97 -9.53
CA MET A 147 -1.10 -4.20 -8.87
C MET A 147 0.14 -5.00 -8.45
N CYS A 148 0.25 -5.32 -7.17
CA CYS A 148 1.34 -6.17 -6.68
C CYS A 148 1.01 -7.67 -6.86
N ALA A 149 2.05 -8.47 -7.12
CA ALA A 149 2.01 -9.91 -7.40
C ALA A 149 0.89 -10.31 -8.39
N GLN A 150 0.73 -9.54 -9.46
CA GLN A 150 -0.23 -9.78 -10.55
C GLN A 150 0.44 -9.91 -11.92
N GLY A 151 0.96 -11.10 -12.26
CA GLY A 151 1.77 -11.30 -13.47
C GLY A 151 1.07 -10.99 -14.81
N ASP A 152 -0.25 -10.99 -14.84
CA ASP A 152 -1.12 -10.69 -15.98
C ASP A 152 -1.90 -9.37 -15.82
N ALA A 153 -1.39 -8.45 -14.98
CA ALA A 153 -1.99 -7.13 -14.80
C ALA A 153 -2.22 -6.46 -16.17
N PRO A 154 -3.46 -6.07 -16.51
CA PRO A 154 -3.75 -5.53 -17.83
C PRO A 154 -3.25 -4.08 -17.94
N ASP A 155 -2.74 -3.72 -19.11
CA ASP A 155 -2.36 -2.34 -19.43
C ASP A 155 -3.49 -1.36 -19.11
N PRO A 156 -3.21 -0.17 -18.55
CA PRO A 156 -1.88 0.41 -18.26
C PRO A 156 -1.33 0.12 -16.85
N ILE A 157 -1.78 -0.93 -16.16
CA ILE A 157 -1.39 -1.21 -14.77
C ILE A 157 -0.06 -1.95 -14.69
N SER A 158 0.86 -1.48 -13.84
CA SER A 158 2.20 -2.08 -13.65
C SER A 158 2.28 -3.03 -12.45
N PHE A 159 3.29 -3.92 -12.49
CA PHE A 159 3.51 -5.05 -11.59
C PHE A 159 4.59 -4.81 -10.49
N GLY A 160 4.50 -5.48 -9.32
CA GLY A 160 5.61 -5.58 -8.33
C GLY A 160 5.53 -6.79 -7.37
N TYR A 161 6.65 -7.44 -7.04
CA TYR A 161 6.72 -8.59 -6.09
C TYR A 161 7.22 -8.16 -4.69
N PRO A 162 6.69 -8.74 -3.60
CA PRO A 162 7.29 -8.65 -2.26
C PRO A 162 8.41 -9.70 -2.05
N ILE A 163 9.34 -9.44 -1.12
CA ILE A 163 10.31 -10.44 -0.61
C ILE A 163 10.35 -10.37 0.93
N PRO A 164 10.00 -11.45 1.66
CA PRO A 164 9.93 -11.41 3.13
C PRO A 164 11.25 -11.77 3.83
N TYR A 165 11.62 -10.93 4.81
CA TYR A 165 12.73 -11.00 5.80
C TYR A 165 14.17 -10.98 5.26
N ARG A 166 14.96 -9.98 5.70
CA ARG A 166 16.36 -9.80 5.30
C ARG A 166 17.21 -9.10 6.39
N PRO A 167 18.46 -9.54 6.63
CA PRO A 167 19.48 -8.72 7.27
C PRO A 167 19.67 -7.37 6.55
N VAL A 168 20.17 -6.34 7.24
CA VAL A 168 20.29 -4.98 6.67
C VAL A 168 21.20 -4.96 5.44
N GLU A 169 22.24 -5.78 5.43
CA GLU A 169 23.17 -5.94 4.31
C GLU A 169 22.46 -6.56 3.10
N ASP A 170 21.60 -7.55 3.31
CA ASP A 170 20.84 -8.19 2.24
C ASP A 170 19.69 -7.30 1.76
N LEU A 171 19.10 -6.48 2.65
CA LEU A 171 18.14 -5.44 2.28
C LEU A 171 18.79 -4.43 1.34
N ALA A 172 19.93 -3.85 1.75
CA ALA A 172 20.70 -2.92 0.93
C ALA A 172 21.12 -3.56 -0.40
N PHE A 173 21.57 -4.82 -0.37
CA PHE A 173 21.93 -5.56 -1.57
C PHE A 173 20.75 -5.79 -2.51
N SER A 174 19.55 -6.15 -2.02
CA SER A 174 18.37 -6.26 -2.90
C SER A 174 18.00 -4.95 -3.55
N VAL A 175 18.06 -3.85 -2.78
CA VAL A 175 17.68 -2.54 -3.28
C VAL A 175 18.68 -2.10 -4.35
N ALA A 176 19.98 -2.21 -4.08
CA ALA A 176 21.03 -1.92 -5.04
C ALA A 176 20.89 -2.78 -6.30
N ARG A 177 20.68 -4.09 -6.15
CA ARG A 177 20.47 -5.02 -7.25
C ARG A 177 19.21 -4.66 -8.05
N PHE A 178 18.11 -4.30 -7.40
CA PHE A 178 16.88 -3.88 -8.08
C PHE A 178 17.15 -2.67 -8.99
N PHE A 179 17.84 -1.65 -8.49
CA PHE A 179 18.20 -0.48 -9.28
C PHE A 179 19.26 -0.79 -10.36
N GLU A 180 20.22 -1.70 -10.10
CA GLU A 180 21.21 -2.16 -11.08
C GLU A 180 20.55 -2.82 -12.31
N TYR A 181 19.48 -3.59 -12.09
CA TYR A 181 18.69 -4.20 -13.18
C TYR A 181 17.62 -3.27 -13.77
N GLY A 182 17.71 -1.96 -13.52
CA GLY A 182 16.82 -0.96 -14.12
C GLY A 182 15.50 -0.74 -13.38
N GLY A 183 15.37 -1.24 -12.16
CA GLY A 183 14.26 -0.88 -11.28
C GLY A 183 14.24 0.64 -11.00
N THR A 184 13.05 1.23 -10.88
CA THR A 184 12.88 2.69 -10.78
C THR A 184 12.08 3.14 -9.57
N PHE A 185 11.45 2.20 -8.84
CA PHE A 185 10.68 2.47 -7.64
C PHE A 185 10.74 1.29 -6.68
N GLN A 186 11.17 1.52 -5.43
CA GLN A 186 11.17 0.53 -4.37
C GLN A 186 10.57 1.15 -3.11
N ASN A 187 9.76 0.37 -2.38
CA ASN A 187 9.18 0.78 -1.11
C ASN A 187 9.51 -0.24 -0.01
N TYR A 188 9.77 0.26 1.21
CA TYR A 188 10.00 -0.55 2.40
C TYR A 188 8.67 -0.87 3.08
N TYR A 189 8.25 -2.14 3.05
CA TYR A 189 7.15 -2.65 3.85
C TYR A 189 7.75 -3.46 5.03
N MET A 190 7.84 -2.93 6.26
CA MET A 190 7.42 -1.60 6.74
C MET A 190 8.62 -0.67 7.00
N TYR A 191 8.47 0.63 6.71
CA TYR A 191 9.40 1.66 7.17
C TYR A 191 9.15 2.08 8.64
N PHE A 192 7.88 2.11 9.01
CA PHE A 192 7.37 2.17 10.38
C PHE A 192 6.12 1.29 10.42
N GLY A 193 6.13 0.21 11.22
CA GLY A 193 4.98 -0.69 11.31
C GLY A 193 4.02 -0.31 12.44
N GLY A 194 4.52 0.01 13.63
CA GLY A 194 3.73 0.51 14.75
C GLY A 194 2.97 -0.59 15.51
N THR A 195 1.70 -0.34 15.85
CA THR A 195 0.91 -1.19 16.74
C THR A 195 -0.50 -1.40 16.20
N ASN A 196 -0.97 -2.65 16.26
CA ASN A 196 -2.37 -3.03 16.03
C ASN A 196 -3.23 -2.67 17.24
N PHE A 197 -3.64 -1.40 17.34
CA PHE A 197 -4.43 -0.91 18.48
C PHE A 197 -5.85 -1.48 18.53
N GLY A 198 -6.37 -1.62 19.75
CA GLY A 198 -7.75 -2.04 19.97
C GLY A 198 -7.98 -3.51 19.64
N ARG A 199 -9.13 -3.82 19.03
CA ARG A 199 -9.58 -5.21 18.80
C ARG A 199 -10.03 -5.45 17.36
N THR A 200 -9.87 -4.45 16.50
CA THR A 200 -10.36 -4.43 15.11
C THR A 200 -9.26 -4.14 14.10
N ALA A 201 -8.01 -3.99 14.57
CA ALA A 201 -6.83 -3.71 13.75
C ALA A 201 -6.12 -4.99 13.32
N GLY A 202 -5.61 -5.79 14.27
CA GLY A 202 -4.82 -6.99 13.94
C GLY A 202 -5.65 -8.11 13.30
N GLY A 203 -5.05 -8.79 12.33
CA GLY A 203 -5.56 -10.01 11.71
C GLY A 203 -5.52 -11.22 12.65
N PRO A 204 -6.06 -12.37 12.21
CA PRO A 204 -6.08 -13.57 13.03
C PRO A 204 -4.68 -14.00 13.49
N LEU A 205 -4.49 -14.15 14.80
CA LEU A 205 -3.22 -14.58 15.42
C LEU A 205 -2.03 -13.62 15.19
N VAL A 206 -2.29 -12.40 14.72
CA VAL A 206 -1.28 -11.35 14.60
C VAL A 206 -1.06 -10.72 15.98
N ALA A 207 0.21 -10.50 16.35
CA ALA A 207 0.54 -9.83 17.60
C ALA A 207 0.03 -8.38 17.62
N THR A 208 -0.17 -7.84 18.82
CA THR A 208 -0.46 -6.40 18.98
C THR A 208 0.68 -5.55 18.44
N SER A 209 1.92 -5.97 18.68
CA SER A 209 3.09 -5.33 18.08
C SER A 209 3.12 -5.58 16.58
N TYR A 210 3.36 -4.51 15.83
CA TYR A 210 3.60 -4.55 14.39
C TYR A 210 4.96 -3.90 14.08
N ASP A 211 5.97 -4.07 14.95
CA ASP A 211 7.30 -3.46 14.81
C ASP A 211 7.99 -3.78 13.46
N TYR A 212 7.78 -4.99 12.94
CA TYR A 212 8.29 -5.47 11.65
C TYR A 212 9.82 -5.46 11.49
N ASP A 213 10.56 -5.29 12.58
CA ASP A 213 11.98 -4.93 12.57
C ASP A 213 12.27 -3.70 11.68
N ALA A 214 11.32 -2.76 11.65
CA ALA A 214 11.36 -1.61 10.77
C ALA A 214 12.48 -0.62 11.15
N PRO A 215 12.96 0.21 10.19
CA PRO A 215 13.93 1.28 10.45
C PRO A 215 13.52 2.22 11.59
N ILE A 216 12.21 2.48 11.71
CA ILE A 216 11.62 3.13 12.88
C ILE A 216 10.84 2.07 13.66
N ASP A 217 11.22 1.87 14.92
CA ASP A 217 10.59 0.87 15.80
C ASP A 217 9.13 1.23 16.15
N GLU A 218 8.41 0.28 16.75
CA GLU A 218 7.00 0.42 17.17
C GLU A 218 6.71 1.72 17.96
N TYR A 219 7.70 2.23 18.69
CA TYR A 219 7.57 3.41 19.56
C TYR A 219 8.04 4.70 18.89
N GLY A 220 8.42 4.67 17.62
CA GLY A 220 8.86 5.83 16.86
C GLY A 220 10.34 6.17 17.04
N LYS A 221 11.18 5.23 17.48
CA LYS A 221 12.63 5.43 17.62
C LYS A 221 13.38 4.85 16.43
N THR A 222 14.39 5.56 15.95
CA THR A 222 15.25 5.11 14.84
C THR A 222 16.20 4.01 15.30
N LYS A 223 16.30 2.92 14.52
CA LYS A 223 17.35 1.90 14.70
C LYS A 223 18.60 2.31 13.92
N ASN A 224 19.69 2.62 14.63
CA ASN A 224 20.93 3.18 14.06
C ASN A 224 21.52 2.39 12.89
N SER A 225 21.38 1.06 12.86
CA SER A 225 21.88 0.19 11.78
C SER A 225 21.14 0.40 10.45
N HIS A 226 19.83 0.66 10.49
CA HIS A 226 19.00 0.79 9.29
C HIS A 226 19.08 2.20 8.70
N PHE A 227 19.08 3.20 9.58
CA PHE A 227 19.13 4.62 9.20
C PHE A 227 20.47 5.01 8.56
N SER A 228 21.58 4.47 9.06
CA SER A 228 22.92 4.76 8.54
C SER A 228 23.21 4.09 7.20
N LEU A 229 22.71 2.88 6.95
CA LEU A 229 22.93 2.18 5.68
C LEU A 229 22.05 2.75 4.55
N GLN A 230 20.78 3.08 4.79
CA GLN A 230 19.91 3.74 3.80
C GLN A 230 20.49 5.09 3.33
N VAL A 231 20.94 5.94 4.26
CA VAL A 231 21.52 7.25 3.94
C VAL A 231 22.87 7.11 3.20
N THR A 232 23.66 6.08 3.50
CA THR A 232 24.97 5.88 2.86
C THR A 232 24.81 5.42 1.40
N TYR A 233 23.89 4.49 1.12
CA TYR A 233 23.69 3.99 -0.25
C TYR A 233 22.97 4.98 -1.16
N LEU A 234 21.97 5.73 -0.68
CA LEU A 234 21.31 6.79 -1.46
C LEU A 234 22.25 7.95 -1.81
N LYS A 235 23.29 8.19 -1.00
CA LYS A 235 24.33 9.21 -1.27
C LYS A 235 25.48 8.72 -2.15
N LEU A 236 25.62 7.42 -2.39
CA LEU A 236 26.75 6.86 -3.13
C LEU A 236 26.61 6.93 -4.67
N GLY A 237 25.57 7.57 -5.19
CA GLY A 237 25.57 8.08 -6.56
C GLY A 237 25.86 7.02 -7.61
N PHE A 238 24.95 6.06 -7.78
CA PHE A 238 24.82 5.39 -9.08
C PHE A 238 24.03 6.33 -10.00
N GLY A 239 24.74 7.33 -10.53
CA GLY A 239 24.31 8.18 -11.63
C GLY A 239 24.64 7.56 -12.99
#